data_AF-A0A9P5UKD8-F1
#
_entry.id   AF-A0A9P5UKD8-F1
#
_cell.length_a   1.000
_cell.length_b   1.000
_cell.length_c   1.000
_cell.angle_alpha   90.00
_cell.angle_beta   90.00
_cell.angle_gamma   90.00
#
_symmetry.space_group_name_H-M   'P 1'
#
loop_
_entity.id
_entity.type
_entity.pdbx_description
1 polymer ?
#
loop_
_entity_poly.entity_id
_entity_poly.type
_entity_poly.pdbx_seq_one_letter_code
_entity_poly.pdbx_strand_id
1 'polypeptide(L)'
;MLQSCKKSEQALVTDEIVKLRVELKQLWDEFELDRWDNLMDFIACFTIYFEELPNPELSYIVLFIMACHSLAMDKFCTLGCGSAERVNTTYYAIFSRYLNDTQLGFYRSLFEAWTVTLHREQPLKELLPTVTLPIVRDFMWADWRNENIAMVAYIRTIMVVNFPNEEMHSALSLSTGVYMSLQCGLLNDMASVAKDKNSNEINFFIDVAPGTVMKQKDLFEEVENYINTVNLSDNYKLVLRSTLHGSYILYTGSKRYYGKSQCNW
;
A
#
# COMPACT_ATOMS: atom_id res chain seq x y z
N MET A 1 4.46 18.61 -7.37
CA MET A 1 3.56 17.56 -6.85
C MET A 1 4.05 17.01 -5.52
N LEU A 2 5.18 16.31 -5.44
CA LEU A 2 5.72 15.79 -4.16
C LEU A 2 5.95 16.85 -3.06
N GLN A 3 6.32 18.09 -3.42
CA GLN A 3 6.44 19.18 -2.45
C GLN A 3 5.11 19.53 -1.76
N SER A 4 3.98 19.36 -2.45
CA SER A 4 2.66 19.61 -1.86
C SER A 4 2.32 18.55 -0.81
N CYS A 5 2.66 17.28 -1.08
CA CYS A 5 2.54 16.18 -0.12
C CYS A 5 3.36 16.45 1.15
N LYS A 6 4.62 16.88 1.01
CA LYS A 6 5.50 17.19 2.15
C LYS A 6 4.98 18.35 3.00
N LYS A 7 4.29 19.32 2.42
CA LYS A 7 3.67 20.41 3.18
C LYS A 7 2.48 19.92 4.00
N SER A 8 1.63 19.08 3.42
CA SER A 8 0.50 18.45 4.13
C SER A 8 1.02 17.56 5.27
N GLU A 9 2.03 16.74 5.01
CA GLU A 9 2.66 15.89 6.02
C GLU A 9 3.29 16.70 7.17
N GLN A 10 3.93 17.84 6.89
CA GLN A 10 4.47 18.75 7.91
C GLN A 10 3.40 19.28 8.87
N ALA A 11 2.16 19.48 8.41
CA ALA A 11 1.06 19.94 9.27
C ALA A 11 0.63 18.88 10.30
N LEU A 12 0.97 17.61 10.07
CA LEU A 12 0.62 16.48 10.94
C LEU A 12 1.71 16.16 11.97
N VAL A 13 2.90 16.76 11.87
CA VAL A 13 4.06 16.35 12.68
C VAL A 13 3.97 16.89 14.10
N THR A 14 3.68 16.00 15.04
CA THR A 14 3.74 16.23 16.48
C THR A 14 5.06 15.73 17.08
N ASP A 15 5.35 16.11 18.33
CA ASP A 15 6.51 15.57 19.08
C ASP A 15 6.47 14.04 19.18
N GLU A 16 5.28 13.45 19.28
CA GLU A 16 5.09 12.00 19.31
C GLU A 16 5.48 11.37 17.98
N ILE A 17 5.04 11.95 16.85
CA ILE A 17 5.44 11.50 15.51
C ILE A 17 6.95 11.66 15.29
N VAL A 18 7.58 12.71 15.82
CA VAL A 18 9.04 12.87 15.77
C VAL A 18 9.76 11.77 16.54
N LYS A 19 9.30 11.42 17.74
CA LYS A 19 9.87 10.31 18.53
C LYS A 19 9.70 8.97 17.80
N LEU A 20 8.50 8.71 17.29
CA LEU A 20 8.20 7.49 16.54
C LEU A 20 9.09 7.37 15.30
N ARG A 21 9.30 8.48 14.55
CA ARG A 21 10.23 8.51 13.40
C ARG A 21 11.63 8.06 13.76
N VAL A 22 12.16 8.55 14.88
CA VAL A 22 13.50 8.19 15.34
C VAL A 22 13.55 6.71 15.72
N GLU A 23 12.56 6.21 16.46
CA GLU A 23 12.47 4.78 16.83
C GLU A 23 12.37 3.88 15.59
N LEU A 24 11.47 4.21 14.66
CA LEU A 24 11.30 3.44 13.43
C LEU A 24 12.53 3.50 12.54
N LYS A 25 13.24 4.64 12.46
CA LYS A 25 14.49 4.74 11.71
C LYS A 25 15.59 3.88 12.33
N GLN A 26 15.70 3.85 13.66
CA GLN A 26 16.67 2.99 14.34
C GLN A 26 16.41 1.52 14.05
N LEU A 27 15.14 1.08 14.08
CA LEU A 27 14.76 -0.28 13.70
C LEU A 27 15.01 -0.57 12.23
N TRP A 28 14.74 0.41 11.35
CA TRP A 28 15.02 0.32 9.92
C TRP A 28 16.51 0.07 9.66
N ASP A 29 17.37 0.83 10.35
CA ASP A 29 18.83 0.68 10.28
C ASP A 29 19.30 -0.63 10.88
N GLU A 30 18.72 -1.06 12.00
CA GLU A 30 19.00 -2.34 12.64
C GLU A 30 18.66 -3.53 11.74
N PHE A 31 17.58 -3.41 10.96
CA PHE A 31 17.21 -4.39 9.96
C PHE A 31 17.99 -4.24 8.64
N GLU A 32 18.95 -3.32 8.57
CA GLU A 32 19.78 -3.04 7.40
C GLU A 32 18.90 -2.80 6.14
N LEU A 33 17.83 -2.04 6.32
CA LEU A 33 16.96 -1.61 5.22
C LEU A 33 17.50 -0.28 4.66
N ASP A 34 17.46 -0.13 3.34
CA ASP A 34 17.92 1.09 2.67
C ASP A 34 16.73 2.04 2.39
N ARG A 35 16.99 3.16 1.70
CA ARG A 35 15.95 4.04 1.11
C ARG A 35 14.85 4.56 2.05
N TRP A 36 15.23 4.94 3.27
CA TRP A 36 14.32 5.64 4.19
C TRP A 36 13.64 6.87 3.55
N ASP A 37 14.34 7.56 2.64
CA ASP A 37 13.80 8.69 1.89
C ASP A 37 12.64 8.31 0.97
N ASN A 38 12.69 7.14 0.32
CA ASN A 38 11.59 6.63 -0.49
C ASN A 38 10.37 6.27 0.38
N LEU A 39 10.60 5.70 1.57
CA LEU A 39 9.54 5.47 2.55
C LEU A 39 8.91 6.80 2.99
N MET A 40 9.70 7.82 3.28
CA MET A 40 9.16 9.14 3.64
C MET A 40 8.36 9.77 2.50
N ASP A 41 8.79 9.61 1.24
CA ASP A 41 8.01 10.04 0.08
C ASP A 41 6.68 9.26 -0.03
N PHE A 42 6.67 7.96 0.26
CA PHE A 42 5.45 7.15 0.35
C PHE A 42 4.52 7.70 1.42
N ILE A 43 5.00 7.88 2.65
CA ILE A 43 4.18 8.39 3.76
C ILE A 43 3.59 9.76 3.41
N ALA A 44 4.40 10.71 2.93
CA ALA A 44 3.92 12.04 2.58
C ALA A 44 2.83 12.01 1.49
N CYS A 45 2.94 11.12 0.50
CA CYS A 45 1.95 11.02 -0.58
C CYS A 45 0.60 10.51 -0.07
N PHE A 46 0.61 9.46 0.75
CA PHE A 46 -0.62 8.82 1.21
C PHE A 46 -1.34 9.59 2.32
N THR A 47 -0.66 10.53 2.99
CA THR A 47 -1.22 11.40 4.04
C THR A 47 -1.83 12.70 3.52
N ILE A 48 -1.93 12.92 2.20
CA ILE A 48 -2.26 14.23 1.60
C ILE A 48 -3.60 14.84 2.06
N TYR A 49 -4.53 14.02 2.55
CA TYR A 49 -5.81 14.48 3.12
C TYR A 49 -6.04 14.06 4.58
N PHE A 50 -4.99 13.64 5.29
CA PHE A 50 -5.16 13.13 6.65
C PHE A 50 -5.58 14.22 7.64
N GLU A 51 -5.27 15.49 7.39
CA GLU A 51 -5.70 16.61 8.25
C GLU A 51 -7.22 16.74 8.34
N GLU A 52 -7.96 16.19 7.36
CA GLU A 52 -9.42 16.18 7.33
C GLU A 52 -10.03 14.99 8.11
N LEU A 53 -9.22 14.04 8.58
CA LEU A 53 -9.69 12.89 9.33
C LEU A 53 -9.94 13.23 10.81
N PRO A 54 -10.86 12.53 11.51
CA PRO A 54 -11.10 12.74 12.94
C PRO A 54 -9.88 12.49 13.82
N ASN A 55 -9.04 11.52 13.49
CA ASN A 55 -7.84 11.14 14.23
C ASN A 55 -6.60 11.23 13.31
N PRO A 56 -6.18 12.45 12.90
CA PRO A 56 -5.19 12.64 11.86
C PRO A 56 -3.80 12.13 12.27
N GLU A 57 -3.39 12.41 13.52
CA GLU A 57 -2.12 11.95 14.11
C GLU A 57 -2.07 10.42 14.21
N LEU A 58 -3.13 9.79 14.73
CA LEU A 58 -3.19 8.34 14.85
C LEU A 58 -3.19 7.66 13.48
N SER A 59 -3.88 8.24 12.49
CA SER A 59 -3.86 7.76 11.10
C SER A 59 -2.45 7.78 10.51
N TYR A 60 -1.72 8.87 10.74
CA TYR A 60 -0.33 9.02 10.30
C TYR A 60 0.56 7.96 10.95
N ILE A 61 0.47 7.80 12.27
CA ILE A 61 1.23 6.80 13.05
C ILE A 61 0.97 5.40 12.50
N VAL A 62 -0.30 5.04 12.29
CA VAL A 62 -0.70 3.74 11.77
C VAL A 62 -0.11 3.50 10.39
N LEU A 63 -0.28 4.43 9.45
CA LEU A 63 0.28 4.31 8.10
C LEU A 63 1.81 4.13 8.15
N PHE A 64 2.51 4.87 9.01
CA PHE A 64 3.95 4.77 9.11
C PHE A 64 4.40 3.41 9.61
N ILE A 65 3.82 2.92 10.70
CA ILE A 65 4.18 1.62 11.25
C ILE A 65 3.81 0.52 10.24
N MET A 66 2.65 0.60 9.58
CA MET A 66 2.25 -0.36 8.53
C MET A 66 3.28 -0.42 7.40
N ALA A 67 3.68 0.73 6.85
CA ALA A 67 4.64 0.79 5.75
C ALA A 67 6.01 0.27 6.17
N CYS A 68 6.49 0.63 7.36
CA CYS A 68 7.73 0.08 7.92
C CYS A 68 7.66 -1.45 8.08
N HIS A 69 6.55 -1.95 8.64
CA HIS A 69 6.34 -3.37 8.93
C HIS A 69 6.29 -4.19 7.64
N SER A 70 5.51 -3.76 6.63
CA SER A 70 5.43 -4.44 5.33
C SER A 70 6.79 -4.51 4.65
N LEU A 71 7.53 -3.40 4.56
CA LEU A 71 8.81 -3.38 3.85
C LEU A 71 9.91 -4.16 4.58
N ALA A 72 9.95 -4.08 5.91
CA ALA A 72 10.84 -4.94 6.68
C ALA A 72 10.51 -6.42 6.43
N MET A 73 9.23 -6.79 6.48
CA MET A 73 8.79 -8.16 6.27
C MET A 73 9.13 -8.67 4.87
N ASP A 74 8.95 -7.86 3.83
CA ASP A 74 9.31 -8.21 2.45
C ASP A 74 10.77 -8.70 2.35
N LYS A 75 11.71 -7.93 2.93
CA LYS A 75 13.12 -8.35 3.03
C LYS A 75 13.26 -9.69 3.74
N PHE A 76 12.67 -9.88 4.92
CA PHE A 76 12.92 -11.08 5.72
C PHE A 76 12.17 -12.33 5.22
N CYS A 77 11.03 -12.17 4.55
CA CYS A 77 10.37 -13.26 3.82
C CYS A 77 11.28 -13.85 2.73
N THR A 78 12.11 -13.03 2.08
CA THR A 78 13.12 -13.52 1.12
C THR A 78 14.32 -14.21 1.78
N LEU A 79 14.55 -14.00 3.08
CA LEU A 79 15.70 -14.54 3.84
C LEU A 79 15.37 -15.77 4.71
N GLY A 80 14.09 -16.08 4.97
CA GLY A 80 13.63 -17.30 5.67
C GLY A 80 12.88 -17.08 6.99
N CYS A 81 12.16 -18.11 7.46
CA CYS A 81 11.08 -18.00 8.47
C CYS A 81 11.48 -17.46 9.86
N GLY A 82 12.70 -17.70 10.34
CA GLY A 82 13.10 -17.30 11.70
C GLY A 82 13.25 -15.78 11.88
N SER A 83 13.59 -15.07 10.81
CA SER A 83 13.76 -13.61 10.85
C SER A 83 12.42 -12.86 10.73
N ALA A 84 11.41 -13.48 10.12
CA ALA A 84 10.06 -12.92 10.00
C ALA A 84 9.34 -12.80 11.36
N GLU A 85 9.51 -13.77 12.26
CA GLU A 85 8.89 -13.74 13.59
C GLU A 85 9.35 -12.53 14.41
N ARG A 86 10.65 -12.23 14.40
CA ARG A 86 11.24 -11.07 15.08
C ARG A 86 10.61 -9.76 14.60
N VAL A 87 10.47 -9.59 13.29
CA VAL A 87 9.88 -8.39 12.67
C VAL A 87 8.45 -8.21 13.17
N ASN A 88 7.63 -9.27 13.10
CA ASN A 88 6.25 -9.25 13.57
C ASN A 88 6.13 -8.87 15.05
N THR A 89 6.90 -9.52 15.93
CA THR A 89 6.86 -9.23 17.36
C THR A 89 7.21 -7.77 17.65
N THR A 90 8.25 -7.23 17.01
CA THR A 90 8.68 -5.84 17.20
C THR A 90 7.60 -4.86 16.76
N TYR A 91 7.11 -4.95 15.52
CA TYR A 91 6.13 -3.99 15.00
C TYR A 91 4.76 -4.10 15.69
N TYR A 92 4.32 -5.31 16.08
CA TYR A 92 3.09 -5.45 16.86
C TYR A 92 3.20 -4.86 18.26
N ALA A 93 4.37 -4.91 18.91
CA ALA A 93 4.59 -4.28 20.21
C ALA A 93 4.53 -2.74 20.10
N ILE A 94 5.02 -2.16 18.99
CA ILE A 94 4.88 -0.72 18.73
C ILE A 94 3.41 -0.37 18.49
N PHE A 95 2.70 -1.13 17.64
CA PHE A 95 1.28 -0.91 17.39
C PHE A 95 0.42 -0.97 18.65
N SER A 96 0.71 -1.88 19.60
CA SER A 96 -0.06 -2.01 20.84
C SER A 96 -0.01 -0.78 21.75
N ARG A 97 0.87 0.19 21.48
CA ARG A 97 0.89 1.49 22.17
C ARG A 97 -0.21 2.44 21.66
N TYR A 98 -0.72 2.21 20.45
CA TYR A 98 -1.61 3.14 19.74
C TYR A 98 -2.97 2.53 19.40
N LEU A 99 -3.04 1.23 19.17
CA LEU A 99 -4.26 0.50 18.80
C LEU A 99 -4.78 -0.33 19.97
N ASN A 100 -6.10 -0.39 20.11
CA ASN A 100 -6.73 -1.37 21.01
C ASN A 100 -6.69 -2.80 20.41
N ASP A 101 -6.99 -3.81 21.22
CA ASP A 101 -6.91 -5.22 20.83
C ASP A 101 -7.73 -5.56 19.58
N THR A 102 -8.91 -4.96 19.41
CA THR A 102 -9.76 -5.18 18.22
C THR A 102 -9.10 -4.61 16.97
N GLN A 103 -8.60 -3.38 17.03
CA GLN A 103 -7.93 -2.72 15.91
C GLN A 103 -6.62 -3.42 15.54
N LEU A 104 -5.84 -3.82 16.55
CA LEU A 104 -4.61 -4.56 16.35
C LEU A 104 -4.87 -5.96 15.78
N GLY A 105 -5.87 -6.69 16.31
CA GLY A 105 -6.29 -7.98 15.77
C GLY A 105 -6.73 -7.87 14.32
N PHE A 106 -7.48 -6.83 13.97
CA PHE A 106 -7.90 -6.54 12.60
C PHE A 106 -6.71 -6.30 11.66
N TYR A 107 -5.74 -5.46 12.06
CA TYR A 107 -4.52 -5.24 11.31
C TYR A 107 -3.71 -6.54 11.11
N ARG A 108 -3.54 -7.34 12.18
CA ARG A 108 -2.82 -8.63 12.13
C ARG A 108 -3.40 -9.55 11.06
N SER A 109 -4.72 -9.74 11.04
CA SER A 109 -5.37 -10.60 10.05
C SER A 109 -5.14 -10.13 8.62
N LEU A 110 -5.17 -8.82 8.37
CA LEU A 110 -4.90 -8.25 7.05
C LEU A 110 -3.44 -8.40 6.64
N PHE A 111 -2.52 -8.16 7.58
CA PHE A 111 -1.08 -8.25 7.36
C PHE A 111 -0.65 -9.70 7.09
N GLU A 112 -1.16 -10.66 7.86
CA GLU A 112 -0.89 -12.09 7.67
C GLU A 112 -1.36 -12.56 6.29
N ALA A 113 -2.56 -12.15 5.86
CA ALA A 113 -3.05 -12.43 4.51
C ALA A 113 -2.09 -11.87 3.44
N TRP A 114 -1.65 -10.62 3.60
CA TRP A 114 -0.65 -10.01 2.72
C TRP A 114 0.66 -10.80 2.67
N THR A 115 1.22 -11.22 3.82
CA THR A 115 2.49 -11.99 3.84
C THR A 115 2.39 -13.30 3.09
N VAL A 116 1.25 -13.98 3.15
CA VAL A 116 1.02 -15.22 2.39
C VAL A 116 1.11 -14.97 0.89
N THR A 117 0.69 -13.80 0.40
CA THR A 117 0.71 -13.48 -1.03
C THR A 117 2.11 -13.21 -1.58
N LEU A 118 3.05 -12.77 -0.75
CA LEU A 118 4.46 -12.65 -1.14
C LEU A 118 5.03 -14.01 -1.54
N HIS A 119 4.72 -15.05 -0.76
CA HIS A 119 5.17 -16.42 -1.06
C HIS A 119 4.51 -17.02 -2.31
N ARG A 120 3.39 -16.45 -2.78
CA ARG A 120 2.66 -16.91 -3.96
C ARG A 120 3.12 -16.25 -5.25
N GLU A 121 3.85 -15.13 -5.18
CA GLU A 121 4.22 -14.36 -6.37
C GLU A 121 5.06 -15.16 -7.36
N GLN A 122 6.16 -15.77 -6.91
CA GLN A 122 7.03 -16.53 -7.81
C GLN A 122 6.31 -17.73 -8.47
N PRO A 123 5.60 -18.61 -7.72
CA PRO A 123 4.81 -19.68 -8.34
C PRO A 123 3.75 -19.16 -9.32
N LEU A 124 3.10 -18.04 -9.00
CA LEU A 124 2.11 -17.44 -9.88
C LEU A 124 2.75 -16.90 -11.16
N LYS A 125 3.91 -16.24 -11.07
CA LYS A 125 4.65 -15.71 -12.20
C LYS A 125 5.04 -16.81 -13.20
N GLU A 126 5.44 -17.96 -12.70
CA GLU A 126 5.76 -19.14 -13.52
C GLU A 126 4.51 -19.75 -14.18
N LEU A 127 3.36 -19.66 -13.51
CA LEU A 127 2.10 -20.20 -14.00
C LEU A 127 1.44 -19.30 -15.07
N LEU A 128 1.50 -17.98 -14.93
CA LEU A 128 0.83 -17.01 -15.81
C LEU A 128 1.07 -17.24 -17.32
N PRO A 129 2.30 -17.50 -17.81
CA PRO A 129 2.57 -17.79 -19.22
C PRO A 129 1.89 -19.07 -19.75
N THR A 130 1.53 -20.02 -18.87
CA THR A 130 0.88 -21.28 -19.27
C THR A 130 -0.63 -21.13 -19.45
N VAL A 131 -1.22 -20.05 -18.94
CA VAL A 131 -2.66 -19.81 -18.98
C VAL A 131 -3.01 -19.10 -20.28
N THR A 132 -3.65 -19.82 -21.21
CA THR A 132 -3.93 -19.31 -22.55
C THR A 132 -5.18 -18.42 -22.63
N LEU A 133 -6.11 -18.55 -21.68
CA LEU A 133 -7.33 -17.75 -21.64
C LEU A 133 -7.05 -16.38 -20.98
N PRO A 134 -7.20 -15.24 -21.68
CA PRO A 134 -6.91 -13.92 -21.13
C PRO A 134 -7.67 -13.61 -19.84
N ILE A 135 -8.98 -13.87 -19.83
CA ILE A 135 -9.83 -13.61 -18.65
C ILE A 135 -9.40 -14.39 -17.40
N VAL A 136 -8.80 -15.57 -17.58
CA VAL A 136 -8.30 -16.37 -16.46
C VAL A 136 -6.99 -15.78 -15.92
N ARG A 137 -6.10 -15.29 -16.81
CA ARG A 137 -4.89 -14.57 -16.40
C ARG A 137 -5.23 -13.29 -15.65
N ASP A 138 -6.17 -12.51 -16.17
CA ASP A 138 -6.64 -11.27 -15.54
C ASP A 138 -7.19 -11.56 -14.14
N PHE A 139 -8.01 -12.62 -14.01
CA PHE A 139 -8.55 -13.05 -12.73
C PHE A 139 -7.44 -13.46 -11.74
N MET A 140 -6.48 -14.27 -12.16
CA MET A 140 -5.38 -14.73 -11.31
C MET A 140 -4.49 -13.57 -10.84
N TRP A 141 -4.20 -12.62 -11.75
CA TRP A 141 -3.48 -11.40 -11.38
C TRP A 141 -4.30 -10.56 -10.40
N ALA A 142 -5.60 -10.37 -10.64
CA ALA A 142 -6.44 -9.55 -9.76
C ALA A 142 -6.58 -10.16 -8.37
N ASP A 143 -6.79 -11.48 -8.27
CA ASP A 143 -6.88 -12.21 -7.00
C ASP A 143 -5.62 -12.02 -6.16
N TRP A 144 -4.45 -12.24 -6.77
CA TRP A 144 -3.16 -12.02 -6.10
C TRP A 144 -2.88 -10.54 -5.80
N ARG A 145 -3.07 -9.66 -6.78
CA ARG A 145 -2.66 -8.25 -6.68
C ARG A 145 -3.48 -7.49 -5.66
N ASN A 146 -4.77 -7.80 -5.53
CA ASN A 146 -5.66 -7.17 -4.55
C ASN A 146 -5.11 -7.31 -3.12
N GLU A 147 -4.57 -8.47 -2.80
CA GLU A 147 -3.95 -8.73 -1.50
C GLU A 147 -2.52 -8.18 -1.47
N ASN A 148 -1.70 -8.46 -2.49
CA ASN A 148 -0.26 -8.16 -2.52
C ASN A 148 0.10 -6.66 -2.48
N ILE A 149 -0.70 -5.78 -3.10
CA ILE A 149 -0.42 -4.33 -3.10
C ILE A 149 -0.68 -3.68 -1.72
N ALA A 150 -1.25 -4.43 -0.76
CA ALA A 150 -1.58 -4.01 0.61
C ALA A 150 -2.54 -2.80 0.73
N MET A 151 -3.08 -2.28 -0.38
CA MET A 151 -3.93 -1.08 -0.36
C MET A 151 -5.27 -1.32 0.33
N VAL A 152 -5.86 -2.51 0.19
CA VAL A 152 -7.05 -2.88 0.98
C VAL A 152 -6.75 -2.81 2.47
N ALA A 153 -5.60 -3.34 2.89
CA ALA A 153 -5.21 -3.33 4.30
C ALA A 153 -5.04 -1.90 4.82
N TYR A 154 -4.38 -1.05 4.03
CA TYR A 154 -4.24 0.37 4.30
C TYR A 154 -5.60 1.07 4.46
N ILE A 155 -6.44 1.04 3.41
CA ILE A 155 -7.76 1.69 3.40
C ILE A 155 -8.57 1.25 4.63
N ARG A 156 -8.61 -0.06 4.87
CA ARG A 156 -9.44 -0.62 5.95
C ARG A 156 -8.91 -0.29 7.33
N THR A 157 -7.59 -0.30 7.54
CA THR A 157 -7.02 0.02 8.85
C THR A 157 -7.26 1.50 9.19
N ILE A 158 -7.06 2.41 8.23
CA ILE A 158 -7.35 3.85 8.43
C ILE A 158 -8.84 4.08 8.70
N MET A 159 -9.73 3.39 7.98
CA MET A 159 -11.17 3.48 8.23
C MET A 159 -11.55 2.97 9.63
N VAL A 160 -11.02 1.83 10.08
CA VAL A 160 -11.30 1.29 11.43
C VAL A 160 -10.82 2.23 12.55
N VAL A 161 -9.72 2.94 12.32
CA VAL A 161 -9.12 3.87 13.29
C VAL A 161 -9.93 5.16 13.42
N ASN A 162 -10.47 5.67 12.33
CA ASN A 162 -11.20 6.95 12.33
C ASN A 162 -12.70 6.78 12.51
N PHE A 163 -13.26 5.68 12.01
CA PHE A 163 -14.69 5.48 11.84
C PHE A 163 -15.10 4.05 12.27
N PRO A 164 -14.82 3.64 13.53
CA PRO A 164 -15.05 2.27 13.99
C PRO A 164 -16.53 1.83 13.95
N ASN A 165 -17.46 2.80 13.89
CA ASN A 165 -18.91 2.56 13.85
C ASN A 165 -19.50 2.67 12.43
N GLU A 166 -18.72 3.01 11.41
CA GLU A 166 -19.22 3.08 10.03
C GLU A 166 -19.36 1.67 9.42
N GLU A 167 -20.20 1.55 8.39
CA GLU A 167 -20.46 0.31 7.65
C GLU A 167 -19.27 -0.14 6.79
N MET A 168 -18.15 -0.42 7.45
CA MET A 168 -16.95 -1.01 6.87
C MET A 168 -17.17 -2.42 6.32
N HIS A 169 -18.28 -3.05 6.70
CA HIS A 169 -18.64 -4.41 6.34
C HIS A 169 -19.76 -4.49 5.29
N SER A 170 -20.27 -3.34 4.80
CA SER A 170 -21.24 -3.38 3.71
C SER A 170 -20.57 -3.97 2.46
N ALA A 171 -21.33 -4.70 1.66
CA ALA A 171 -20.83 -5.27 0.41
C ALA A 171 -20.29 -4.18 -0.54
N LEU A 172 -20.87 -2.97 -0.49
CA LEU A 172 -20.42 -1.83 -1.27
C LEU A 172 -19.06 -1.30 -0.80
N SER A 173 -18.87 -1.11 0.51
CA SER A 173 -17.59 -0.69 1.09
C SER A 173 -16.49 -1.70 0.79
N LEU A 174 -16.78 -3.00 0.96
CA LEU A 174 -15.80 -4.06 0.70
C LEU A 174 -15.42 -4.14 -0.78
N SER A 175 -16.40 -4.12 -1.69
CA SER A 175 -16.13 -4.18 -3.13
C SER A 175 -15.42 -2.93 -3.64
N THR A 176 -15.77 -1.75 -3.10
CA THR A 176 -15.09 -0.49 -3.41
C THR A 176 -13.63 -0.52 -2.96
N GLY A 177 -13.33 -1.02 -1.76
CA GLY A 177 -11.96 -1.15 -1.28
C GLY A 177 -11.11 -2.07 -2.16
N VAL A 178 -11.66 -3.20 -2.59
CA VAL A 178 -11.00 -4.13 -3.54
C VAL A 178 -10.77 -3.47 -4.89
N TYR A 179 -11.80 -2.83 -5.45
CA TYR A 179 -11.67 -2.10 -6.71
C TYR A 179 -10.55 -1.07 -6.62
N MET A 180 -10.56 -0.22 -5.59
CA MET A 180 -9.54 0.81 -5.38
C MET A 180 -8.12 0.24 -5.24
N SER A 181 -7.98 -0.89 -4.54
CA SER A 181 -6.71 -1.60 -4.43
C SER A 181 -6.16 -2.04 -5.79
N LEU A 182 -7.01 -2.65 -6.61
CA LEU A 182 -6.65 -3.08 -7.97
C LEU A 182 -6.27 -1.91 -8.87
N GLN A 183 -7.00 -0.79 -8.79
CA GLN A 183 -6.68 0.41 -9.57
C GLN A 183 -5.33 1.01 -9.16
N CYS A 184 -5.03 1.06 -7.87
CA CYS A 184 -3.71 1.47 -7.38
C CYS A 184 -2.62 0.47 -7.83
N GLY A 185 -2.94 -0.82 -7.86
CA GLY A 185 -2.09 -1.87 -8.40
C GLY A 185 -1.77 -1.68 -9.88
N LEU A 186 -2.76 -1.33 -10.71
CA LEU A 186 -2.57 -0.99 -12.12
C LEU A 186 -1.72 0.26 -12.28
N LEU A 187 -2.02 1.35 -11.55
CA LEU A 187 -1.22 2.58 -11.60
C LEU A 187 0.26 2.31 -11.27
N ASN A 188 0.52 1.46 -10.28
CA ASN A 188 1.87 1.02 -9.93
C ASN A 188 2.52 0.27 -11.11
N ASP A 189 1.83 -0.75 -11.65
CA ASP A 189 2.35 -1.57 -12.77
C ASP A 189 2.63 -0.71 -14.01
N MET A 190 1.79 0.28 -14.31
CA MET A 190 1.99 1.24 -15.40
C MET A 190 3.24 2.08 -15.20
N ALA A 191 3.53 2.50 -13.98
CA ALA A 191 4.70 3.31 -13.66
C ALA A 191 5.98 2.46 -13.60
N SER A 192 5.86 1.19 -13.23
CA SER A 192 7.00 0.30 -13.00
C SER A 192 7.36 -0.58 -14.21
N VAL A 193 6.65 -0.50 -15.35
CA VAL A 193 6.96 -1.32 -16.55
C VAL A 193 8.45 -1.32 -16.92
N ALA A 194 9.09 -0.15 -16.95
CA ALA A 194 10.51 -0.03 -17.30
C ALA A 194 11.43 -0.67 -16.25
N LYS A 195 11.03 -0.59 -14.98
CA LYS A 195 11.72 -1.18 -13.83
C LYS A 195 11.59 -2.71 -13.84
N ASP A 196 10.37 -3.22 -14.04
CA ASP A 196 10.02 -4.61 -13.77
C ASP A 196 10.31 -5.55 -14.94
N LYS A 197 10.62 -5.01 -16.12
CA LYS A 197 10.98 -5.79 -17.32
C LYS A 197 12.09 -6.82 -17.08
N ASN A 198 12.96 -6.60 -16.08
CA ASN A 198 14.03 -7.53 -15.71
C ASN A 198 13.97 -7.94 -14.23
N SER A 199 12.83 -7.78 -13.56
CA SER A 199 12.65 -8.19 -12.16
C SER A 199 11.85 -9.51 -12.07
N ASN A 200 11.80 -10.07 -10.87
CA ASN A 200 10.93 -11.20 -10.56
C ASN A 200 9.50 -10.74 -10.17
N GLU A 201 9.22 -9.44 -10.17
CA GLU A 201 7.89 -8.89 -9.82
C GLU A 201 6.88 -9.17 -10.95
N ILE A 202 5.64 -9.52 -10.60
CA ILE A 202 4.55 -9.65 -11.59
C ILE A 202 4.06 -8.26 -11.97
N ASN A 203 3.95 -7.98 -13.27
CA ASN A 203 3.43 -6.73 -13.79
C ASN A 203 2.34 -6.98 -14.85
N PHE A 204 1.18 -6.33 -14.71
CA PHE A 204 0.05 -6.51 -15.61
C PHE A 204 0.39 -6.30 -17.09
N PHE A 205 1.18 -5.26 -17.42
CA PHE A 205 1.51 -4.89 -18.79
C PHE A 205 2.64 -5.72 -19.40
N ILE A 206 3.24 -6.61 -18.62
CA ILE A 206 4.33 -7.51 -19.05
C ILE A 206 3.84 -8.94 -19.11
N ASP A 207 3.25 -9.43 -18.01
CA ASP A 207 2.97 -10.85 -17.80
C ASP A 207 1.52 -11.24 -18.15
N VAL A 208 0.58 -10.29 -18.01
CA VAL A 208 -0.87 -10.58 -18.09
C VAL A 208 -1.44 -10.15 -19.44
N ALA A 209 -1.35 -8.86 -19.75
CA ALA A 209 -1.92 -8.25 -20.95
C ALA A 209 -0.86 -7.42 -21.71
N PRO A 210 0.20 -8.07 -22.22
CA PRO A 210 1.25 -7.38 -22.97
C PRO A 210 0.68 -6.69 -24.21
N GLY A 211 1.07 -5.44 -24.44
CA GLY A 211 0.58 -4.62 -25.55
C GLY A 211 -0.65 -3.77 -25.22
N THR A 212 -1.22 -3.88 -24.02
CA THR A 212 -2.26 -2.95 -23.54
C THR A 212 -1.70 -1.54 -23.46
N VAL A 213 -2.37 -0.60 -24.14
CA VAL A 213 -2.02 0.83 -24.10
C VAL A 213 -3.08 1.56 -23.29
N MET A 214 -2.70 1.97 -22.08
CA MET A 214 -3.51 2.79 -21.19
C MET A 214 -2.64 3.92 -20.66
N LYS A 215 -3.20 5.12 -20.49
CA LYS A 215 -2.47 6.23 -19.86
C LYS A 215 -2.86 6.32 -18.39
N GLN A 216 -1.89 6.54 -17.51
CA GLN A 216 -2.12 6.64 -16.06
C GLN A 216 -3.13 7.74 -15.73
N LYS A 217 -3.10 8.84 -16.48
CA LYS A 217 -4.05 9.94 -16.33
C LYS A 217 -5.49 9.51 -16.61
N ASP A 218 -5.72 8.76 -17.66
CA ASP A 218 -7.07 8.31 -18.06
C ASP A 218 -7.64 7.37 -16.97
N LEU A 219 -6.80 6.46 -16.47
CA LEU A 219 -7.16 5.58 -15.34
C LEU A 219 -7.45 6.38 -14.06
N PHE A 220 -6.61 7.36 -13.73
CA PHE A 220 -6.82 8.22 -12.57
C PHE A 220 -8.16 8.96 -12.64
N GLU A 221 -8.48 9.59 -13.76
CA GLU A 221 -9.72 10.35 -13.96
C GLU A 221 -10.96 9.45 -13.89
N GLU A 222 -10.90 8.24 -14.44
CA GLU A 222 -11.97 7.24 -14.33
C GLU A 222 -12.27 6.89 -12.87
N VAL A 223 -11.22 6.61 -12.10
CA VAL A 223 -11.34 6.17 -10.70
C VAL A 223 -11.77 7.33 -9.80
N GLU A 224 -11.28 8.54 -10.05
CA GLU A 224 -11.74 9.74 -9.36
C GLU A 224 -13.24 9.97 -9.59
N ASN A 225 -13.72 9.82 -10.83
CA ASN A 225 -15.14 9.91 -11.14
C ASN A 225 -15.97 8.80 -10.44
N TYR A 226 -15.43 7.58 -10.36
CA TYR A 226 -16.07 6.51 -9.59
C TYR A 226 -16.21 6.86 -8.10
N ILE A 227 -15.15 7.36 -7.46
CA ILE A 227 -15.21 7.78 -6.05
C ILE A 227 -16.27 8.88 -5.83
N ASN A 228 -16.37 9.82 -6.76
CA ASN A 228 -17.35 10.90 -6.67
C ASN A 228 -18.79 10.39 -6.78
N THR A 229 -19.03 9.35 -7.57
CA THR A 229 -20.39 8.84 -7.89
C THR A 229 -20.85 7.67 -7.03
N VAL A 230 -19.93 6.93 -6.39
CA VAL A 230 -20.30 5.80 -5.51
C VAL A 230 -21.09 6.27 -4.28
N ASN A 231 -22.09 5.49 -3.86
CA ASN A 231 -22.94 5.82 -2.71
C ASN A 231 -22.30 5.38 -1.38
N LEU A 232 -21.20 6.03 -1.00
CA LEU A 232 -20.49 5.84 0.28
C LEU A 232 -20.44 7.15 1.05
N SER A 233 -20.14 7.08 2.36
CA SER A 233 -19.94 8.26 3.21
C SER A 233 -18.80 9.14 2.67
N ASP A 234 -18.88 10.44 2.90
CA ASP A 234 -17.81 11.38 2.53
C ASP A 234 -16.49 11.03 3.22
N ASN A 235 -16.56 10.49 4.45
CA ASN A 235 -15.44 9.97 5.20
C ASN A 235 -14.73 8.83 4.46
N TYR A 236 -15.49 7.85 3.95
CA TYR A 236 -14.92 6.76 3.16
C TYR A 236 -14.31 7.31 1.87
N LYS A 237 -15.02 8.20 1.15
CA LYS A 237 -14.53 8.82 -0.08
C LYS A 237 -13.25 9.63 0.14
N LEU A 238 -13.08 10.28 1.29
CA LEU A 238 -11.86 10.99 1.67
C LEU A 238 -10.65 10.04 1.73
N VAL A 239 -10.79 8.89 2.40
CA VAL A 239 -9.73 7.87 2.46
C VAL A 239 -9.42 7.31 1.07
N LEU A 240 -10.44 7.05 0.24
CA LEU A 240 -10.23 6.60 -1.15
C LEU A 240 -9.49 7.63 -1.99
N ARG A 241 -9.85 8.91 -1.90
CA ARG A 241 -9.15 10.00 -2.60
C ARG A 241 -7.71 10.12 -2.13
N SER A 242 -7.44 10.03 -0.83
CA SER A 242 -6.07 10.05 -0.30
C SER A 242 -5.24 8.90 -0.85
N THR A 243 -5.84 7.71 -0.96
CA THR A 243 -5.20 6.52 -1.53
C THR A 243 -4.90 6.69 -3.02
N LEU A 244 -5.88 7.13 -3.81
CA LEU A 244 -5.74 7.31 -5.26
C LEU A 244 -4.75 8.42 -5.61
N HIS A 245 -4.92 9.59 -5.01
CA HIS A 245 -4.10 10.77 -5.28
C HIS A 245 -2.67 10.54 -4.78
N GLY A 246 -2.53 9.95 -3.58
CA GLY A 246 -1.24 9.54 -3.04
C GLY A 246 -0.53 8.56 -3.96
N SER A 247 -1.21 7.51 -4.42
CA SER A 247 -0.68 6.54 -5.39
C SER A 247 -0.23 7.22 -6.68
N TYR A 248 -1.09 8.03 -7.29
CA TYR A 248 -0.78 8.70 -8.55
C TYR A 248 0.44 9.64 -8.43
N ILE A 249 0.50 10.46 -7.37
CA ILE A 249 1.62 11.36 -7.12
C ILE A 249 2.91 10.56 -6.85
N LEU A 250 2.83 9.49 -6.06
CA LEU A 250 3.99 8.66 -5.75
C LEU A 250 4.54 8.01 -7.02
N TYR A 251 3.69 7.35 -7.80
CA TYR A 251 4.12 6.55 -8.95
C TYR A 251 4.59 7.41 -10.13
N THR A 252 4.03 8.61 -10.27
CA THR A 252 4.50 9.58 -11.28
C THR A 252 5.65 10.45 -10.80
N GLY A 253 5.82 10.66 -9.48
CA GLY A 253 6.75 11.63 -8.93
C GLY A 253 8.01 11.04 -8.29
N SER A 254 7.96 9.80 -7.80
CA SER A 254 9.07 9.20 -7.05
C SER A 254 10.19 8.70 -7.95
N LYS A 255 11.44 8.95 -7.54
CA LYS A 255 12.66 8.45 -8.18
C LYS A 255 12.67 6.94 -8.37
N ARG A 256 11.93 6.19 -7.54
CA ARG A 256 11.77 4.73 -7.65
C ARG A 256 11.32 4.27 -9.04
N TYR A 257 10.47 5.04 -9.71
CA TYR A 257 9.87 4.67 -10.99
C TYR A 257 10.65 5.23 -12.19
N TYR A 258 11.69 6.03 -11.95
CA TYR A 258 12.54 6.60 -13.00
C TYR A 258 13.81 5.75 -13.20
N GLY A 259 13.73 4.68 -14.00
CA GLY A 259 14.91 3.94 -14.48
C GLY A 259 14.85 2.42 -14.28
N LYS A 260 16.03 1.78 -14.27
CA LYS A 260 16.17 0.33 -14.02
C LYS A 260 15.89 0.02 -12.56
N SER A 261 15.24 -1.12 -12.30
CA SER A 261 15.13 -1.70 -10.95
C SER A 261 16.48 -1.74 -10.27
N GLN A 262 16.58 -1.08 -9.13
CA GLN A 262 17.63 -1.37 -8.18
C GLN A 262 17.01 -2.37 -7.20
N CYS A 263 17.66 -3.53 -7.03
CA CYS A 263 17.29 -4.45 -5.95
C CYS A 263 17.33 -3.69 -4.62
N ASN A 264 16.41 -4.09 -3.74
CA ASN A 264 16.19 -3.56 -2.40
C ASN A 264 15.49 -2.19 -2.42
N TRP A 265 14.29 -2.20 -1.84
CA TRP A 265 13.89 -1.12 -0.94
C TRP A 265 15.02 -0.87 0.06
#